data_AF-A0A7K8UNJ6-F1
#
_entry.id   AF-A0A7K8UNJ6-F1
#
_cell.length_a   1.000
_cell.length_b   1.000
_cell.length_c   1.000
_cell.angle_alpha   90.00
_cell.angle_beta   90.00
_cell.angle_gamma   90.00
#
_symmetry.space_group_name_H-M   'P 1'
#
loop_
_entity.id
_entity.type
_entity.pdbx_description
1 polymer ?
#
loop_
_entity_poly.entity_id
_entity_poly.type
_entity_poly.pdbx_seq_one_letter_code
_entity_poly.pdbx_strand_id
1 'polypeptide(L)'
;LLPAGLSTGALVAILLCIIILLVIVVLFAALKRQRKKEPLILSKEDIRDNIVSYNDEGGGEEDTQAFDIGTLRNPAAIEDKKLRRDIIPETLFVPRRTPSAPDNTDVRDFINQRLKEHDTDPSAPPYDSLATYAYEGNDSIAESLSSLESGTTEGDQNYDYLREWGPRFNKLAEMYGGGESDKD
;
A
#
# COMPACT_ATOMS: atom_id res chain seq x y z
N LEU A 1 -51.13 11.23 -43.66
CA LEU A 1 -50.28 12.13 -42.85
C LEU A 1 -51.02 12.46 -41.56
N LEU A 2 -50.41 12.22 -40.40
CA LEU A 2 -50.89 12.78 -39.13
C LEU A 2 -50.56 14.29 -39.11
N PRO A 3 -51.33 15.14 -38.40
CA PRO A 3 -51.36 16.60 -38.59
C PRO A 3 -50.11 17.37 -38.10
N ALA A 4 -48.94 16.73 -38.04
CA ALA A 4 -47.68 17.34 -37.60
C ALA A 4 -46.44 16.94 -38.44
N GLY A 5 -46.59 16.28 -39.60
CA GLY A 5 -45.46 15.98 -40.50
C GLY A 5 -44.41 15.00 -39.94
N LEU A 6 -44.65 14.37 -38.79
CA LEU A 6 -43.75 13.39 -38.20
C LEU A 6 -43.95 12.00 -38.83
N SER A 7 -42.84 11.40 -39.29
CA SER A 7 -42.79 10.00 -39.72
C SER A 7 -43.12 9.07 -38.55
N THR A 8 -43.80 7.95 -38.81
CA THR A 8 -44.10 6.91 -37.80
C THR A 8 -42.83 6.42 -37.10
N GLY A 9 -41.71 6.32 -37.82
CA GLY A 9 -40.42 5.98 -37.23
C GLY A 9 -39.92 7.03 -36.23
N ALA A 10 -40.16 8.32 -36.50
CA ALA A 10 -39.82 9.39 -35.56
C ALA A 10 -40.68 9.32 -34.29
N LEU A 11 -41.98 9.00 -34.42
CA LEU A 11 -42.86 8.79 -33.27
C LEU A 11 -42.41 7.63 -32.39
N VAL A 12 -42.00 6.51 -32.99
CA VAL A 12 -41.46 5.35 -32.26
C VAL A 12 -40.15 5.71 -31.56
N ALA A 13 -39.24 6.41 -32.23
CA ALA A 13 -37.97 6.82 -31.65
C ALA A 13 -38.16 7.79 -30.46
N ILE A 14 -39.09 8.75 -30.57
CA ILE A 14 -39.41 9.69 -29.50
C ILE A 14 -40.03 8.95 -28.30
N LEU A 15 -40.95 8.02 -28.53
CA LEU A 15 -41.54 7.20 -27.46
C LEU A 15 -40.46 6.39 -26.73
N LEU A 16 -39.57 5.73 -27.46
CA LEU A 16 -38.48 4.94 -26.88
C LEU A 16 -37.54 5.82 -26.05
N CYS A 17 -37.21 7.01 -26.55
CA CYS A 17 -36.37 7.98 -25.86
C CYS A 17 -37.00 8.43 -24.53
N ILE A 18 -38.31 8.74 -24.52
CA ILE A 18 -39.03 9.12 -23.29
C ILE A 18 -39.00 7.98 -22.27
N ILE A 19 -39.22 6.73 -22.70
CA ILE A 19 -39.19 5.56 -21.82
C ILE A 19 -37.80 5.40 -21.19
N ILE A 20 -36.72 5.49 -21.97
CA ILE A 20 -35.35 5.39 -21.48
C ILE A 20 -35.04 6.50 -20.47
N LEU A 21 -35.43 7.75 -20.74
CA LEU A 21 -35.25 8.86 -19.81
C LEU A 21 -36.00 8.64 -18.49
N LEU A 22 -37.23 8.14 -18.53
CA LEU A 22 -37.99 7.81 -17.31
C LEU A 22 -37.29 6.73 -16.48
N VAL A 23 -36.77 5.68 -17.11
CA VAL A 23 -36.01 4.62 -16.42
C VAL A 23 -34.77 5.20 -15.74
N ILE A 24 -34.02 6.06 -16.42
CA ILE A 24 -32.82 6.72 -15.86
C ILE A 24 -33.19 7.60 -14.66
N VAL A 25 -34.26 8.39 -14.75
CA VAL A 25 -34.72 9.25 -13.65
C VAL A 25 -35.16 8.41 -12.44
N VAL A 26 -35.89 7.33 -12.66
CA VAL A 26 -36.31 6.40 -11.59
C VAL A 26 -35.10 5.73 -10.95
N LEU A 27 -34.14 5.25 -11.74
CA LEU A 27 -32.91 4.64 -11.25
C LEU A 27 -32.09 5.64 -10.43
N PHE A 28 -31.93 6.88 -10.92
CA PHE A 28 -31.21 7.93 -10.20
C PHE A 28 -31.93 8.33 -8.91
N ALA A 29 -33.27 8.43 -8.92
CA ALA A 29 -34.06 8.69 -7.72
C ALA A 29 -33.97 7.54 -6.71
N ALA A 30 -33.97 6.29 -7.17
CA ALA A 30 -33.79 5.12 -6.33
C ALA A 30 -32.38 5.08 -5.72
N LEU A 31 -31.33 5.31 -6.51
CA LEU A 31 -29.95 5.40 -6.03
C LEU A 31 -29.74 6.59 -5.07
N LYS A 32 -30.33 7.75 -5.35
CA LYS A 32 -30.31 8.91 -4.43
C LYS A 32 -31.10 8.63 -3.16
N ARG A 33 -32.19 7.86 -3.22
CA ARG A 33 -32.97 7.44 -2.06
C ARG A 33 -32.23 6.38 -1.24
N GLN A 34 -31.48 5.48 -1.88
CA GLN A 34 -30.57 4.53 -1.23
C GLN A 34 -29.44 5.28 -0.51
N ARG A 35 -28.80 6.27 -1.17
CA ARG A 35 -27.81 7.16 -0.52
C ARG A 35 -28.36 8.03 0.60
N LYS A 36 -29.68 8.18 0.70
CA LYS A 36 -30.37 8.87 1.80
C LYS A 36 -30.90 7.92 2.87
N LYS A 37 -30.88 6.60 2.64
CA LYS A 37 -31.54 5.60 3.49
C LYS A 37 -30.60 4.74 4.34
N GLU A 38 -29.29 5.02 4.36
CA GLU A 38 -28.39 4.50 5.40
C GLU A 38 -27.31 5.57 5.73
N PRO A 39 -27.14 6.01 7.00
CA PRO A 39 -28.10 6.18 8.08
C PRO A 39 -28.08 7.65 8.59
N LEU A 40 -28.99 8.51 8.11
CA LEU A 40 -29.19 9.86 8.67
C LEU A 40 -30.34 9.92 9.68
N ILE A 41 -30.85 8.76 10.11
CA ILE A 41 -31.91 8.63 11.12
C ILE A 41 -31.61 7.41 11.99
N LEU A 42 -30.47 7.43 12.69
CA LEU A 42 -30.39 6.94 14.06
C LEU A 42 -30.26 8.22 14.90
N SER A 43 -31.39 8.58 15.49
CA SER A 43 -31.62 9.55 16.56
C SER A 43 -30.43 10.42 16.95
N LYS A 44 -30.52 11.70 16.61
CA LYS A 44 -29.73 12.79 17.23
C LYS A 44 -29.97 12.85 18.76
N GLU A 45 -30.94 12.11 19.28
CA GLU A 45 -31.22 11.88 20.69
C GLU A 45 -30.37 10.77 21.37
N ASP A 46 -29.73 9.81 20.67
CA ASP A 46 -28.96 8.71 21.31
C ASP A 46 -27.48 9.07 21.58
N ILE A 47 -26.98 10.17 21.03
CA ILE A 47 -25.58 10.61 21.25
C ILE A 47 -25.41 11.24 22.65
N ARG A 48 -26.50 11.40 23.41
CA ARG A 48 -26.49 12.03 24.74
C ARG A 48 -26.36 11.05 25.89
N ASP A 49 -26.63 9.76 25.66
CA ASP A 49 -26.62 8.73 26.73
C ASP A 49 -25.30 7.95 26.81
N ASN A 50 -24.35 8.21 25.92
CA ASN A 50 -22.99 7.63 25.99
C ASN A 50 -21.89 8.69 26.18
N ILE A 51 -22.23 9.82 26.81
CA ILE A 51 -21.23 10.75 27.34
C ILE A 51 -20.81 10.18 28.70
N VAL A 52 -19.97 9.16 28.68
CA VAL A 52 -19.20 8.78 29.87
C VAL A 52 -18.23 9.92 30.13
N SER A 53 -18.14 10.38 31.38
CA SER A 53 -17.12 11.36 31.75
C SER A 53 -15.77 10.82 31.32
N TYR A 54 -14.96 11.60 30.61
CA TYR A 54 -13.63 11.17 30.13
C TYR A 54 -12.71 10.67 31.26
N ASN A 55 -13.07 11.00 32.50
CA ASN A 55 -12.39 10.57 33.72
C ASN A 55 -12.84 9.20 34.25
N ASP A 56 -13.92 8.62 33.70
CA ASP A 56 -14.49 7.31 34.10
C ASP A 56 -14.08 6.16 33.16
N GLU A 57 -13.79 6.42 31.87
CA GLU A 57 -13.51 5.35 30.88
C GLU A 57 -12.02 5.14 30.59
N GLY A 58 -11.10 5.96 31.11
CA GLY A 58 -9.66 5.66 31.07
C GLY A 58 -9.10 5.28 29.69
N GLY A 59 -9.72 5.71 28.59
CA GLY A 59 -9.38 5.25 27.22
C GLY A 59 -8.35 6.14 26.51
N GLY A 60 -7.63 6.97 27.26
CA GLY A 60 -6.72 7.98 26.70
C GLY A 60 -5.24 7.64 26.82
N GLU A 61 -4.88 6.54 27.50
CA GLU A 61 -3.48 6.20 27.79
C GLU A 61 -2.90 5.08 26.90
N GLU A 62 -3.75 4.27 26.26
CA GLU A 62 -3.27 3.14 25.42
C GLU A 62 -2.73 3.61 24.05
N ASP A 63 -3.28 4.68 23.46
CA ASP A 63 -2.86 5.17 22.14
C ASP A 63 -1.61 6.08 22.19
N THR A 64 -1.22 6.59 23.35
CA THR A 64 -0.08 7.52 23.46
C THR A 64 1.27 6.87 23.13
N GLN A 65 1.37 5.55 23.12
CA GLN A 65 2.60 4.81 22.80
C GLN A 65 2.64 4.28 21.35
N ALA A 66 1.49 4.21 20.68
CA ALA A 66 1.37 3.63 19.35
C ALA A 66 1.69 4.62 18.21
N PHE A 67 1.70 5.92 18.49
CA PHE A 67 1.92 6.96 17.48
C PHE A 67 3.30 7.61 17.61
N ASP A 68 4.25 7.18 16.77
CA ASP A 68 5.55 7.86 16.61
C ASP A 68 5.41 9.09 15.70
N ILE A 69 5.25 10.27 16.28
CA ILE A 69 5.15 11.53 15.53
C ILE A 69 6.39 11.82 14.65
N GLY A 70 7.50 11.11 14.85
CA GLY A 70 8.69 11.22 14.02
C GLY A 70 8.56 10.64 12.62
N THR A 71 7.65 9.68 12.38
CA THR A 71 7.41 9.14 11.02
C THR A 71 6.66 10.10 10.10
N LEU A 72 5.97 11.10 10.66
CA LEU A 72 5.25 12.13 9.88
C LEU A 72 6.14 13.31 9.47
N ARG A 73 7.42 13.32 9.85
CA ARG A 73 8.33 14.44 9.55
C ARG A 73 8.99 14.27 8.19
N ASN A 74 9.02 15.36 7.41
CA ASN A 74 9.62 15.42 6.08
C ASN A 74 11.05 14.80 6.06
N PRO A 75 11.32 13.77 5.24
CA PRO A 75 12.63 13.12 5.12
C PRO A 75 13.78 14.08 4.82
N ALA A 76 13.52 15.16 4.09
CA ALA A 76 14.53 16.17 3.73
C ALA A 76 14.98 17.06 4.91
N ALA A 77 14.31 16.99 6.06
CA ALA A 77 14.63 17.75 7.28
C ALA A 77 15.20 16.87 8.42
N ILE A 78 15.56 15.61 8.11
CA ILE A 78 16.18 14.69 9.05
C ILE A 78 17.69 14.98 9.05
N GLU A 79 18.10 15.91 9.92
CA GLU A 79 19.51 16.00 10.30
C GLU A 79 19.95 14.68 10.96
N ASP A 80 21.14 14.20 10.61
CA ASP A 80 21.76 12.92 10.99
C ASP A 80 21.70 12.56 12.50
N LYS A 81 21.46 13.56 13.36
CA LYS A 81 21.37 13.37 14.82
C LYS A 81 20.13 12.63 15.31
N LYS A 82 19.14 12.32 14.45
CA LYS A 82 17.88 11.66 14.86
C LYS A 82 17.65 10.26 14.30
N LEU A 83 18.60 9.70 13.53
CA LEU A 83 18.49 8.34 13.01
C LEU A 83 18.60 7.26 14.09
N ARG A 84 19.25 7.59 15.21
CA ARG A 84 19.49 6.70 16.34
C ARG A 84 18.49 7.01 17.46
N ARG A 85 17.61 6.07 17.76
CA ARG A 85 16.64 6.17 18.88
C ARG A 85 17.01 5.16 19.94
N ASP A 86 17.28 5.65 21.15
CA ASP A 86 17.58 4.80 22.29
C ASP A 86 16.31 4.07 22.75
N ILE A 87 16.40 2.75 22.91
CA ILE A 87 15.33 1.89 23.43
C ILE A 87 15.60 1.69 24.92
N ILE A 88 14.69 2.20 25.75
CA ILE A 88 14.69 1.88 27.18
C ILE A 88 13.92 0.57 27.34
N PRO A 89 14.50 -0.47 27.97
CA PRO A 89 13.78 -1.72 28.22
C PRO A 89 12.53 -1.46 29.08
N GLU A 90 11.33 -1.71 28.53
CA GLU A 90 10.05 -1.50 29.22
C GLU A 90 9.92 -2.33 30.51
N THR A 91 10.63 -3.47 30.59
CA THR A 91 10.62 -4.40 31.73
C THR A 91 11.28 -3.85 32.99
N LEU A 92 11.88 -2.66 32.96
CA LEU A 92 12.63 -2.07 34.07
C LEU A 92 11.87 -0.96 34.82
N PHE A 93 10.68 -0.57 34.37
CA PHE A 93 9.81 0.38 35.08
C PHE A 93 9.04 -0.27 36.25
N VAL A 94 9.69 -1.15 37.00
CA VAL A 94 9.15 -1.58 38.31
C VAL A 94 9.50 -0.47 39.29
N PRO A 95 8.52 0.17 39.97
CA PRO A 95 8.82 1.12 41.04
C PRO A 95 9.63 0.40 42.12
N ARG A 96 10.95 0.61 42.12
CA ARG A 96 11.83 0.00 43.12
C ARG A 96 11.52 0.67 44.44
N ARG A 97 10.69 0.02 45.26
CA ARG A 97 10.44 0.45 46.64
C ARG A 97 11.78 0.49 47.35
N THR A 98 12.19 1.67 47.80
CA THR A 98 13.37 1.81 48.64
C THR A 98 13.09 1.05 49.94
N PRO A 99 13.87 0.01 50.30
CA PRO A 99 13.74 -0.60 51.61
C PRO A 99 14.12 0.47 52.64
N SER A 100 13.27 0.67 53.65
CA SER A 100 13.61 1.50 54.81
C SER A 100 14.88 0.95 55.45
N ALA A 101 15.88 1.80 55.68
CA ALA A 101 17.12 1.38 56.33
C ALA A 101 16.79 0.78 57.71
N PRO A 102 17.32 -0.40 58.08
CA PRO A 102 17.18 -0.92 59.43
C PRO A 102 17.91 0.01 60.40
N ASP A 103 17.21 0.41 61.46
CA ASP A 103 17.73 1.18 62.57
C ASP A 103 18.82 0.32 63.25
N ASN A 104 20.11 0.68 63.13
CA ASN A 104 21.34 -0.05 63.56
C ASN A 104 22.13 -0.85 62.49
N THR A 105 22.34 -0.33 61.28
CA THR A 105 23.29 -0.92 60.31
C THR A 105 24.59 -0.11 60.27
N ASP A 106 25.77 -0.77 60.18
CA ASP A 106 27.05 -0.07 59.95
C ASP A 106 26.96 0.69 58.61
N VAL A 107 27.17 2.01 58.67
CA VAL A 107 27.07 2.92 57.53
C VAL A 107 27.98 2.49 56.39
N ARG A 108 29.15 1.93 56.72
CA ARG A 108 30.10 1.45 55.70
C ARG A 108 29.53 0.30 54.90
N ASP A 109 28.92 -0.68 55.57
CA ASP A 109 28.33 -1.85 54.93
C ASP A 109 27.08 -1.47 54.15
N PHE A 110 26.27 -0.55 54.68
CA PHE A 110 25.12 0.01 53.96
C PHE A 110 25.54 0.69 52.65
N ILE A 111 26.58 1.52 52.66
CA ILE A 111 27.09 2.19 51.46
C ILE A 111 27.63 1.16 50.47
N ASN A 112 28.43 0.19 50.91
CA ASN A 112 28.98 -0.85 50.03
C ASN A 112 27.88 -1.72 49.41
N GLN A 113 26.83 -2.02 50.17
CA GLN A 113 25.68 -2.77 49.68
C GLN A 113 24.92 -1.95 48.61
N ARG A 114 24.59 -0.68 48.89
CA ARG A 114 23.90 0.18 47.93
C ARG A 114 24.73 0.44 46.68
N LEU A 115 26.04 0.65 46.82
CA LEU A 115 26.96 0.81 45.71
C LEU A 115 26.92 -0.41 44.79
N LYS A 116 27.06 -1.62 45.36
CA LYS A 116 26.97 -2.86 44.59
C LYS A 116 25.62 -3.05 43.91
N GLU A 117 24.52 -2.69 44.58
CA GLU A 117 23.18 -2.76 44.00
C GLU A 117 23.02 -1.82 42.79
N HIS A 118 23.64 -0.63 42.82
CA HIS A 118 23.58 0.35 41.73
C HIS A 118 24.58 0.07 40.61
N ASP A 119 25.77 -0.45 40.91
CA ASP A 119 26.78 -0.81 39.90
C ASP A 119 26.30 -1.97 38.99
N THR A 120 25.36 -2.77 39.47
CA THR A 120 24.77 -3.90 38.72
C THR A 120 23.42 -3.55 38.08
N ASP A 121 23.02 -2.28 38.06
CA ASP A 121 21.73 -1.85 37.52
C ASP A 121 21.69 -1.94 35.99
N PRO A 122 20.90 -2.86 35.40
CA PRO A 122 20.79 -3.00 33.95
C PRO A 122 19.98 -1.88 33.30
N SER A 123 19.32 -1.02 34.08
CA SER A 123 18.60 0.15 33.57
C SER A 123 19.50 1.38 33.39
N ALA A 124 20.76 1.30 33.80
CA ALA A 124 21.72 2.37 33.61
C ALA A 124 22.17 2.46 32.14
N PRO A 125 22.39 3.68 31.58
CA PRO A 125 22.94 3.86 30.24
C PRO A 125 24.35 3.24 30.07
N PRO A 126 24.78 2.91 28.83
CA PRO A 126 24.13 3.24 27.55
C PRO A 126 23.00 2.27 27.17
N TYR A 127 21.95 2.81 26.58
CA TYR A 127 20.85 2.01 26.03
C TYR A 127 21.18 1.48 24.64
N ASP A 128 20.50 0.40 24.26
CA ASP A 128 20.45 -0.05 22.88
C ASP A 128 19.75 0.99 22.02
N SER A 129 20.06 1.01 20.72
CA SER A 129 19.46 1.99 19.82
C SER A 129 19.06 1.37 18.49
N LEU A 130 17.94 1.81 17.94
CA LEU A 130 17.55 1.48 16.56
C LEU A 130 18.08 2.53 15.59
N ALA A 131 18.61 2.05 14.47
CA ALA A 131 18.88 2.85 13.28
C ALA A 131 17.84 2.49 12.21
N THR A 132 17.03 3.46 11.83
CA THR A 132 16.03 3.27 10.77
C THR A 132 16.63 3.60 9.42
N TYR A 133 16.69 2.62 8.51
CA TYR A 133 17.13 2.81 7.14
C TYR A 133 15.92 2.85 6.21
N ALA A 134 15.85 3.88 5.36
CA ALA A 134 14.77 4.10 4.41
C ALA A 134 15.28 4.56 3.03
N TYR A 135 16.51 4.20 2.67
CA TYR A 135 17.09 4.57 1.39
C TYR A 135 16.55 3.64 0.29
N GLU A 136 15.76 4.20 -0.62
CA GLU A 136 15.08 3.48 -1.71
C GLU A 136 15.94 3.34 -2.97
N GLY A 137 17.05 4.08 -3.06
CA GLY A 137 17.82 4.22 -4.30
C GLY A 137 17.53 5.53 -5.00
N ASN A 138 17.93 5.63 -6.27
CA ASN A 138 18.01 6.90 -6.99
C ASN A 138 17.20 6.94 -8.30
N ASP A 139 16.12 6.16 -8.43
CA ASP A 139 15.28 6.08 -9.65
C ASP A 139 16.11 6.07 -10.95
N SER A 140 17.23 5.34 -10.91
CA SER A 140 18.16 5.33 -12.02
C SER A 140 17.58 4.49 -13.15
N ILE A 141 17.54 5.08 -14.35
CA ILE A 141 17.09 4.40 -15.55
C ILE A 141 18.07 3.26 -15.85
N ALA A 142 17.58 2.04 -16.06
CA ALA A 142 18.40 0.93 -16.54
C ALA A 142 18.91 1.27 -17.95
N GLU A 143 20.23 1.49 -18.08
CA GLU A 143 20.84 2.05 -19.30
C GLU A 143 20.62 1.17 -20.54
N SER A 144 20.74 -0.15 -20.42
CA SER A 144 20.49 -1.09 -21.52
C SER A 144 20.17 -2.49 -21.00
N LEU A 145 19.13 -3.10 -21.56
CA LEU A 145 18.80 -4.51 -21.33
C LEU A 145 19.20 -5.33 -22.56
N SER A 146 19.63 -6.57 -22.33
CA SER A 146 19.92 -7.50 -23.42
C SER A 146 18.65 -7.76 -24.26
N SER A 147 18.80 -7.72 -25.58
CA SER A 147 17.70 -8.04 -26.50
C SER A 147 17.46 -9.55 -26.54
N LEU A 148 16.20 -9.98 -26.41
CA LEU A 148 15.79 -11.38 -26.45
C LEU A 148 15.95 -12.04 -27.84
N GLU A 149 16.12 -11.25 -28.90
CA GLU A 149 16.09 -11.70 -30.30
C GLU A 149 17.44 -12.18 -30.84
N SER A 150 18.52 -12.10 -30.05
CA SER A 150 19.88 -12.44 -30.51
C SER A 150 20.13 -13.94 -30.76
N GLY A 151 19.16 -14.82 -30.53
CA GLY A 151 19.35 -16.28 -30.56
C GLY A 151 18.64 -17.06 -31.66
N THR A 152 17.81 -16.43 -32.50
CA THR A 152 16.93 -17.16 -33.45
C THR A 152 17.21 -16.88 -34.93
N THR A 153 18.14 -16.00 -35.27
CA THR A 153 18.38 -15.56 -36.65
C THR A 153 19.59 -16.20 -37.33
N GLU A 154 20.18 -17.24 -36.73
CA GLU A 154 21.06 -18.19 -37.43
C GLU A 154 20.28 -19.42 -37.91
N GLY A 155 18.98 -19.27 -38.16
CA GLY A 155 18.19 -20.29 -38.84
C GLY A 155 18.62 -20.39 -40.30
N ASP A 156 19.05 -21.56 -40.73
CA ASP A 156 19.35 -21.87 -42.14
C ASP A 156 18.26 -21.29 -43.04
N GLN A 157 18.67 -20.46 -44.01
CA GLN A 157 17.80 -19.84 -45.03
C GLN A 157 17.30 -20.88 -46.04
N ASN A 158 16.97 -22.09 -45.59
CA ASN A 158 16.42 -23.16 -46.40
C ASN A 158 14.89 -23.05 -46.40
N TYR A 159 14.32 -22.77 -47.58
CA TYR A 159 12.90 -22.60 -47.81
C TYR A 159 12.26 -23.74 -48.62
N ASP A 160 12.89 -24.92 -48.69
CA ASP A 160 12.42 -26.06 -49.47
C ASP A 160 11.00 -26.51 -49.10
N TYR A 161 10.59 -26.33 -47.85
CA TYR A 161 9.25 -26.63 -47.35
C TYR A 161 8.12 -25.84 -48.06
N LEU A 162 8.44 -24.71 -48.72
CA LEU A 162 7.46 -23.94 -49.49
C LEU A 162 6.89 -24.73 -50.67
N ARG A 163 7.65 -25.70 -51.21
CA ARG A 163 7.20 -26.59 -52.30
C ARG A 163 6.02 -27.46 -51.87
N GLU A 164 5.90 -27.76 -50.57
CA GLU A 164 4.88 -28.64 -50.01
C GLU A 164 3.60 -27.90 -49.58
N TRP A 165 3.62 -26.56 -49.51
CA TRP A 165 2.48 -25.74 -49.05
C TRP A 165 1.36 -25.56 -50.10
N GLY A 166 1.58 -26.06 -51.31
CA GLY A 166 0.59 -26.09 -52.38
C GLY A 166 0.60 -24.87 -53.32
N PRO A 167 -0.33 -24.81 -54.28
CA PRO A 167 -0.19 -24.00 -55.50
C PRO A 167 -0.12 -22.49 -55.27
N ARG A 168 -0.65 -21.99 -54.15
CA ARG A 168 -0.56 -20.56 -53.79
C ARG A 168 0.86 -20.13 -53.43
N PHE A 169 1.71 -21.07 -53.00
CA PHE A 169 3.08 -20.82 -52.56
C PHE A 169 4.12 -21.16 -53.63
N ASN A 170 3.71 -21.70 -54.80
CA ASN A 170 4.63 -22.06 -55.89
C ASN A 170 5.55 -20.91 -56.29
N LYS A 171 5.03 -19.69 -56.38
CA LYS A 171 5.84 -18.51 -56.73
C LYS A 171 6.92 -18.21 -55.67
N LEU A 172 6.61 -18.41 -54.39
CA LEU A 172 7.58 -18.24 -53.31
C LEU A 172 8.58 -19.40 -53.30
N ALA A 173 8.13 -20.63 -53.53
CA ALA A 173 9.00 -21.80 -53.65
C ALA A 173 9.98 -21.68 -54.84
N GLU A 174 9.54 -21.09 -55.96
CA GLU A 174 10.40 -20.79 -57.11
C GLU A 174 11.45 -19.73 -56.77
N MET A 175 11.07 -18.66 -56.06
CA MET A 175 11.98 -17.57 -55.71
C MET A 175 13.02 -17.96 -54.63
N TYR A 176 12.69 -18.87 -53.71
CA TYR A 176 13.50 -19.16 -52.52
C TYR A 176 14.00 -20.62 -52.42
N GLY A 177 13.47 -21.56 -53.22
CA GLY A 177 13.72 -22.99 -53.08
C GLY A 177 14.93 -23.54 -53.84
N GLY A 178 16.02 -22.76 -53.95
CA GLY A 178 17.28 -23.20 -54.57
C GLY A 178 17.16 -23.48 -56.08
N GLY A 179 17.70 -22.57 -56.90
CA GLY A 179 17.95 -22.88 -58.31
C GLY A 179 18.92 -24.04 -58.39
N GLU A 180 18.50 -25.14 -59.00
CA GLU A 180 19.42 -26.19 -59.43
C GLU A 180 20.47 -25.50 -60.29
N SER A 181 21.69 -25.42 -59.75
CA SER A 181 22.87 -25.02 -60.49
C SER A 181 22.89 -25.83 -61.78
N ASP A 182 22.88 -25.16 -62.93
CA ASP A 182 23.36 -25.71 -64.19
C ASP A 182 24.69 -26.41 -63.91
N LYS A 183 24.64 -27.74 -63.79
CA LYS A 183 25.78 -28.63 -63.86
C LYS A 183 25.50 -29.58 -65.02
N ASP A 184 26.22 -29.26 -66.09
CA ASP A 184 26.54 -30.03 -67.29
C ASP A 184 25.49 -30.08 -68.41
#